data_AF-A0A1G8TYH9-F1
#
_entry.id   AF-A0A1G8TYH9-F1
#
_cell.length_a   1.000
_cell.length_b   1.000
_cell.length_c   1.000
_cell.angle_alpha   90.00
_cell.angle_beta   90.00
_cell.angle_gamma   90.00
#
_symmetry.space_group_name_H-M   'P 1'
#
loop_
_entity.id
_entity.type
_entity.pdbx_description
1 polymer ?
#
loop_
_entity_poly.entity_id
_entity_poly.type
_entity_poly.pdbx_seq_one_letter_code
_entity_poly.pdbx_strand_id
1 'polypeptide(L)'
;MESFGRFGQHSCSVSGVPDPECNEVLSQHAVSNGVSHGSVAAFVTYTDPSDMIWFSREDIDGWGISHYPGSEASGFEKSEPRVWRALTGKVPPAQSAWRLDLWKNGWRAFNRPSSDAERELQLNQFCVEHIPGTLFLAIEIHGPSEVIADVALRVVLLTDAFSLETSDPMIWQEDELVTMVAIPIPNQKVLSWLTEVSQYEFRIDTKAPYDPIGATGYLSGSRENLIFAANNCDYRRDN
;
A
#
# COMPACT_ATOMS: atom_id res chain seq x y z
N MET A 1 0.24 6.70 6.29
CA MET A 1 1.27 6.29 7.25
C MET A 1 2.46 5.85 6.43
N GLU A 2 3.68 6.33 6.71
CA GLU A 2 4.86 5.94 5.93
C GLU A 2 4.95 4.42 5.82
N SER A 3 5.43 3.92 4.68
CA SER A 3 5.59 2.48 4.41
C SER A 3 6.48 1.76 5.44
N PHE A 4 7.30 2.51 6.19
CA PHE A 4 8.18 2.02 7.26
C PHE A 4 7.73 2.47 8.66
N GLY A 5 6.71 3.33 8.74
CA GLY A 5 6.13 3.73 10.01
C GLY A 5 5.43 2.53 10.64
N ARG A 6 5.70 2.26 11.92
CA ARG A 6 5.00 1.21 12.67
C ARG A 6 3.90 1.83 13.52
N PHE A 7 2.72 1.22 13.52
CA PHE A 7 1.62 1.67 14.36
C PHE A 7 1.72 0.90 15.66
N GLY A 8 1.96 1.62 16.74
CA GLY A 8 2.07 1.05 18.07
C GLY A 8 0.82 1.42 18.87
N GLN A 9 0.25 0.44 19.57
CA GLN A 9 -0.73 0.70 20.63
C GLN A 9 -0.09 0.39 21.98
N HIS A 10 -0.27 1.29 22.94
CA HIS A 10 0.17 1.13 24.32
C HIS A 10 -0.86 1.77 25.27
N SER A 11 -0.84 1.41 26.56
CA SER A 11 -1.65 2.08 27.59
C SER A 11 -1.08 3.46 27.93
N CYS A 12 -1.93 4.43 28.30
CA CYS A 12 -1.47 5.71 28.83
C CYS A 12 -0.57 5.50 30.06
N SER A 13 0.50 6.29 30.15
CA SER A 13 1.38 6.29 31.31
C SER A 13 2.03 7.62 31.60
N VAL A 14 2.41 7.80 32.86
CA VAL A 14 3.24 8.90 33.34
C VAL A 14 4.48 8.31 33.98
N SER A 15 5.65 8.64 33.44
CA SER A 15 6.94 8.10 33.90
C SER A 15 7.01 6.56 33.92
N GLY A 16 6.37 5.92 32.95
CA GLY A 16 6.35 4.45 32.83
C GLY A 16 5.37 3.73 33.76
N VAL A 17 4.57 4.46 34.55
CA VAL A 17 3.52 3.88 35.40
C VAL A 17 2.17 4.09 34.72
N PRO A 18 1.27 3.09 34.69
CA PRO A 18 -0.06 3.26 34.09
C PRO A 18 -0.78 4.44 34.72
N ASP A 19 -1.38 5.30 33.90
CA ASP A 19 -2.21 6.42 34.36
C ASP A 19 -3.69 6.01 34.29
N PRO A 20 -4.36 5.74 35.44
CA PRO A 20 -5.74 5.29 35.43
C PRO A 20 -6.71 6.32 34.86
N GLU A 21 -6.45 7.60 35.06
CA GLU A 21 -7.34 8.68 34.60
C GLU A 21 -7.24 8.83 33.08
N CYS A 22 -6.03 8.85 32.54
CA CYS A 22 -5.83 8.88 31.08
C CYS A 22 -6.41 7.63 30.39
N ASN A 23 -6.21 6.45 30.99
CA ASN A 23 -6.75 5.21 30.44
C ASN A 23 -8.28 5.11 30.55
N GLU A 24 -8.88 5.71 31.58
CA GLU A 24 -10.34 5.84 31.69
C GLU A 24 -10.88 6.77 30.59
N VAL A 25 -10.20 7.89 30.31
CA VAL A 25 -10.57 8.78 29.18
C VAL A 25 -10.48 8.05 27.84
N LEU A 26 -9.42 7.27 27.61
CA LEU A 26 -9.31 6.40 26.42
C LEU A 26 -10.49 5.42 26.34
N SER A 27 -10.85 4.80 27.46
CA SER A 27 -11.95 3.84 27.54
C SER A 27 -13.30 4.48 27.23
N GLN A 28 -13.57 5.68 27.77
CA GLN A 28 -14.79 6.43 27.49
C GLN A 28 -14.88 6.85 26.02
N HIS A 29 -13.77 7.32 25.43
CA HIS A 29 -13.73 7.67 24.01
C HIS A 29 -14.01 6.44 23.12
N ALA A 30 -13.38 5.31 23.40
CA ALA A 30 -13.60 4.07 22.66
C ALA A 30 -15.05 3.59 22.78
N VAL A 31 -15.65 3.68 23.97
CA VAL A 31 -17.08 3.36 24.20
C VAL A 31 -18.00 4.26 23.40
N SER A 32 -17.72 5.57 23.33
CA SER A 32 -18.51 6.49 22.50
C SER A 32 -18.46 6.18 21.00
N ASN A 33 -17.46 5.39 20.58
CA ASN A 33 -17.28 4.92 19.20
C ASN A 33 -17.63 3.43 19.04
N GLY A 34 -18.37 2.84 19.98
CA GLY A 34 -18.93 1.49 19.83
C GLY A 34 -18.02 0.34 20.28
N VAL A 35 -16.87 0.62 20.89
CA VAL A 35 -15.99 -0.40 21.48
C VAL A 35 -16.47 -0.79 22.87
N SER A 36 -16.43 -2.07 23.22
CA SER A 36 -16.83 -2.51 24.56
C SER A 36 -15.84 -1.99 25.62
N HIS A 37 -16.35 -1.39 26.69
CA HIS A 37 -15.51 -0.89 27.80
C HIS A 37 -14.62 -2.00 28.37
N GLY A 38 -15.16 -3.21 28.53
CA GLY A 38 -14.42 -4.35 29.06
C GLY A 38 -13.22 -4.74 28.20
N SER A 39 -13.31 -4.61 26.88
CA SER A 39 -12.19 -4.88 25.97
C SER A 39 -11.05 -3.88 26.16
N VAL A 40 -11.37 -2.59 26.33
CA VAL A 40 -10.37 -1.53 26.53
C VAL A 40 -9.76 -1.62 27.92
N ALA A 41 -10.60 -1.84 28.94
CA ALA A 41 -10.14 -2.04 30.31
C ALA A 41 -9.22 -3.25 30.42
N ALA A 42 -9.54 -4.37 29.74
CA ALA A 42 -8.67 -5.54 29.70
C ALA A 42 -7.33 -5.22 29.01
N PHE A 43 -7.36 -4.56 27.85
CA PHE A 43 -6.13 -4.15 27.16
C PHE A 43 -5.24 -3.29 28.07
N VAL A 44 -5.78 -2.24 28.68
CA VAL A 44 -5.04 -1.36 29.60
C VAL A 44 -4.52 -2.11 30.82
N THR A 45 -5.32 -3.02 31.38
CA THR A 45 -4.97 -3.73 32.63
C THR A 45 -3.84 -4.75 32.41
N TYR A 46 -3.82 -5.39 31.24
CA TYR A 46 -2.91 -6.52 30.98
C TYR A 46 -1.72 -6.15 30.08
N THR A 47 -1.64 -4.92 29.59
CA THR A 47 -0.51 -4.41 28.80
C THR A 47 0.31 -3.48 29.68
N ASP A 48 1.59 -3.79 29.91
CA ASP A 48 2.47 -2.87 30.61
C ASP A 48 2.64 -1.58 29.78
N PRO A 49 2.71 -0.39 30.39
CA PRO A 49 3.02 0.83 29.68
C PRO A 49 4.28 0.81 28.80
N SER A 50 5.25 -0.02 29.18
CA SER A 50 6.47 -0.25 28.40
C SER A 50 6.28 -1.26 27.27
N ASP A 51 5.20 -2.04 27.30
CA ASP A 51 4.83 -2.95 26.23
C ASP A 51 4.09 -2.20 25.12
N MET A 52 4.57 -2.38 23.90
CA MET A 52 3.98 -1.79 22.71
C MET A 52 3.59 -2.90 21.75
N ILE A 53 2.29 -2.94 21.44
CA ILE A 53 1.78 -3.83 20.39
C ILE A 53 2.00 -3.12 19.06
N TRP A 54 2.89 -3.68 18.25
CA TRP A 54 3.17 -3.19 16.90
C TRP A 54 2.28 -3.90 15.89
N PHE A 55 1.61 -3.12 15.05
CA PHE A 55 0.78 -3.61 13.96
C PHE A 55 1.54 -3.48 12.65
N SER A 56 1.44 -4.52 11.81
CA SER A 56 1.92 -4.44 10.43
C SER A 56 1.02 -3.50 9.62
N ARG A 57 1.46 -3.15 8.41
CA ARG A 57 0.60 -2.38 7.50
C ARG A 57 -0.66 -3.15 7.13
N GLU A 58 -0.54 -4.44 6.84
CA GLU A 58 -1.68 -5.32 6.54
C GLU A 58 -2.65 -5.42 7.72
N ASP A 59 -2.16 -5.31 8.96
CA ASP A 59 -3.01 -5.25 10.15
C ASP A 59 -3.80 -3.94 10.17
N ILE A 60 -3.12 -2.81 10.02
CA ILE A 60 -3.73 -1.48 10.03
C ILE A 60 -4.75 -1.34 8.91
N ASP A 61 -4.42 -1.78 7.70
CA ASP A 61 -5.34 -1.78 6.56
C ASP A 61 -6.49 -2.77 6.80
N GLY A 62 -6.19 -3.96 7.32
CA GLY A 62 -7.15 -5.02 7.55
C GLY A 62 -8.22 -4.69 8.59
N TRP A 63 -7.83 -3.98 9.64
CA TRP A 63 -8.71 -3.49 10.70
C TRP A 63 -9.30 -2.10 10.40
N GLY A 64 -9.01 -1.52 9.23
CA GLY A 64 -9.46 -0.17 8.86
C GLY A 64 -8.98 0.90 9.84
N ILE A 65 -7.72 0.85 10.24
CA ILE A 65 -7.07 1.90 11.03
C ILE A 65 -6.38 2.91 10.09
N SER A 66 -6.01 2.49 8.88
CA SER A 66 -5.28 3.31 7.91
C SER A 66 -6.12 4.46 7.37
N HIS A 67 -5.49 5.62 7.21
CA HIS A 67 -6.02 6.75 6.45
C HIS A 67 -5.00 7.17 5.38
N TYR A 68 -5.48 7.38 4.15
CA TYR A 68 -4.67 7.70 2.99
C TYR A 68 -4.92 9.14 2.53
N PRO A 69 -3.86 9.93 2.22
CA PRO A 69 -4.03 11.25 1.62
C PRO A 69 -4.84 11.20 0.32
N GLY A 70 -5.75 12.16 0.14
CA GLY A 70 -6.57 12.26 -1.07
C GLY A 70 -7.48 11.07 -1.32
N SER A 71 -7.80 10.27 -0.29
CA SER A 71 -8.65 9.07 -0.45
C SER A 71 -10.04 9.41 -1.01
N GLU A 72 -10.65 10.50 -0.55
CA GLU A 72 -11.95 10.97 -1.04
C GLU A 72 -11.93 11.29 -2.53
N ALA A 73 -10.82 11.86 -3.04
CA ALA A 73 -10.63 12.19 -4.45
C ALA A 73 -10.35 10.96 -5.33
N SER A 74 -9.99 9.83 -4.72
CA SER A 74 -9.66 8.60 -5.45
C SER A 74 -10.81 7.63 -5.66
N GLY A 75 -11.99 7.96 -5.11
CA GLY A 75 -13.10 7.02 -5.00
C GLY A 75 -12.83 5.85 -4.05
N PHE A 76 -11.82 5.97 -3.17
CA PHE A 76 -11.55 4.99 -2.13
C PHE A 76 -12.53 5.19 -0.97
N GLU A 77 -13.24 4.13 -0.64
CA GLU A 77 -14.02 4.04 0.58
C GLU A 77 -13.21 3.25 1.61
N LYS A 78 -13.15 3.75 2.84
CA LYS A 78 -12.48 3.03 3.91
C LYS A 78 -13.17 1.67 4.11
N SER A 79 -12.39 0.58 4.06
CA SER A 79 -12.89 -0.78 4.29
C SER A 79 -12.22 -1.42 5.51
N GLU A 80 -12.93 -2.35 6.15
CA GLU A 80 -12.46 -3.11 7.32
C GLU A 80 -12.52 -4.61 7.01
N PRO A 81 -11.73 -5.12 6.05
CA PRO A 81 -11.93 -6.45 5.49
C PRO A 81 -11.82 -7.57 6.54
N ARG A 82 -11.04 -7.38 7.61
CA ARG A 82 -10.94 -8.36 8.71
C ARG A 82 -12.16 -8.33 9.62
N VAL A 83 -12.70 -7.15 9.92
CA VAL A 83 -13.97 -7.02 10.67
C VAL A 83 -15.10 -7.67 9.89
N TRP A 84 -15.19 -7.34 8.59
CA TRP A 84 -16.17 -7.94 7.69
C TRP A 84 -16.06 -9.46 7.64
N ARG A 85 -14.85 -10.01 7.55
CA ARG A 85 -14.61 -11.46 7.60
C ARG A 85 -15.00 -12.07 8.94
N ALA A 86 -14.68 -11.42 10.07
CA ALA A 86 -15.06 -11.91 11.39
C ALA A 86 -16.58 -11.97 11.57
N LEU A 87 -17.32 -11.00 11.00
CA LEU A 87 -18.78 -10.93 11.11
C LEU A 87 -19.52 -11.81 10.10
N THR A 88 -19.01 -11.92 8.87
CA THR A 88 -19.75 -12.56 7.76
C THR A 88 -19.13 -13.87 7.27
N GLY A 89 -17.90 -14.18 7.69
CA GLY A 89 -17.09 -15.29 7.17
C GLY A 89 -16.53 -15.06 5.76
N LYS A 90 -16.80 -13.91 5.14
CA LYS A 90 -16.38 -13.59 3.75
C LYS A 90 -15.39 -12.43 3.73
N VAL A 91 -14.54 -12.35 2.72
CA VAL A 91 -13.70 -11.16 2.47
C VAL A 91 -14.50 -10.22 1.55
N PRO A 92 -14.58 -8.91 1.82
CA PRO A 92 -15.25 -7.99 0.91
C PRO A 92 -14.45 -7.88 -0.40
N PRO A 93 -15.10 -7.50 -1.51
CA PRO A 93 -14.38 -7.25 -2.76
C PRO A 93 -13.35 -6.12 -2.57
N ALA A 94 -12.18 -6.28 -3.21
CA ALA A 94 -11.16 -5.24 -3.21
C ALA A 94 -11.63 -3.98 -3.96
N GLN A 95 -11.14 -2.84 -3.52
CA GLN A 95 -11.37 -1.57 -4.18
C GLN A 95 -10.20 -1.25 -5.10
N SER A 96 -10.43 -1.31 -6.41
CA SER A 96 -9.45 -0.91 -7.41
C SER A 96 -9.36 0.63 -7.53
N ALA A 97 -8.98 1.29 -6.44
CA ALA A 97 -8.75 2.73 -6.36
C ALA A 97 -7.28 3.03 -6.10
N TRP A 98 -6.70 3.98 -6.85
CA TRP A 98 -5.33 4.42 -6.60
C TRP A 98 -5.28 5.38 -5.43
N ARG A 99 -4.50 5.05 -4.41
CA ARG A 99 -4.30 5.82 -3.19
C ARG A 99 -2.93 6.46 -3.19
N LEU A 100 -2.78 7.59 -2.50
CA LEU A 100 -1.47 8.17 -2.24
C LEU A 100 -0.88 7.61 -0.95
N ASP A 101 0.44 7.51 -0.95
CA ASP A 101 1.21 7.10 0.20
C ASP A 101 2.55 7.84 0.26
N LEU A 102 3.08 7.96 1.47
CA LEU A 102 4.45 8.37 1.68
C LEU A 102 5.35 7.15 1.50
N TRP A 103 6.30 7.25 0.58
CA TRP A 103 7.23 6.17 0.27
C TRP A 103 8.65 6.71 0.15
N LYS A 104 9.51 6.22 1.03
CA LYS A 104 10.87 6.74 1.25
C LYS A 104 10.81 8.25 1.50
N ASN A 105 11.53 9.03 0.70
CA ASN A 105 11.58 10.48 0.80
C ASN A 105 10.57 11.19 -0.13
N GLY A 106 9.58 10.47 -0.66
CA GLY A 106 8.65 11.03 -1.64
C GLY A 106 7.26 10.41 -1.59
N TRP A 107 6.60 10.45 -2.74
CA TRP A 107 5.22 10.00 -2.90
C TRP A 107 5.15 8.79 -3.82
N ARG A 108 4.24 7.88 -3.47
CA ARG A 108 3.85 6.75 -4.29
C ARG A 108 2.34 6.74 -4.42
N ALA A 109 1.84 6.54 -5.63
CA ALA A 109 0.47 6.12 -5.83
C ALA A 109 0.43 4.59 -5.88
N PHE A 110 -0.55 3.95 -5.25
CA PHE A 110 -0.68 2.50 -5.28
C PHE A 110 -2.13 2.03 -5.40
N ASN A 111 -2.34 0.86 -5.99
CA ASN A 111 -3.63 0.20 -6.16
C ASN A 111 -3.52 -1.26 -5.73
N ARG A 112 -4.54 -1.80 -5.04
CA ARG A 112 -4.61 -3.22 -4.66
C ARG A 112 -5.85 -3.85 -5.29
N PRO A 113 -5.73 -4.41 -6.50
CA PRO A 113 -6.90 -4.95 -7.21
C PRO A 113 -7.39 -6.29 -6.64
N SER A 114 -6.56 -6.98 -5.85
CA SER A 114 -6.83 -8.31 -5.29
C SER A 114 -7.46 -8.26 -3.89
N SER A 115 -6.95 -7.40 -3.01
CA SER A 115 -7.38 -7.30 -1.61
C SER A 115 -6.98 -5.94 -1.02
N ASP A 116 -7.89 -5.28 -0.30
CA ASP A 116 -7.59 -3.98 0.32
C ASP A 116 -6.51 -4.07 1.42
N ALA A 117 -6.34 -5.25 2.04
CA ALA A 117 -5.44 -5.46 3.17
C ALA A 117 -4.16 -6.24 2.84
N GLU A 118 -4.05 -6.85 1.65
CA GLU A 118 -2.87 -7.61 1.26
C GLU A 118 -2.09 -6.87 0.17
N ARG A 119 -0.76 -7.05 0.20
CA ARG A 119 0.15 -6.40 -0.74
C ARG A 119 0.46 -7.24 -1.97
N GLU A 120 0.11 -8.51 -1.95
CA GLU A 120 0.23 -9.40 -3.10
C GLU A 120 -0.52 -8.81 -4.30
N LEU A 121 0.22 -8.59 -5.40
CA LEU A 121 -0.24 -7.94 -6.62
C LEU A 121 -0.59 -6.45 -6.45
N GLN A 122 -0.10 -5.77 -5.40
CA GLN A 122 -0.21 -4.31 -5.30
C GLN A 122 0.58 -3.67 -6.44
N LEU A 123 -0.09 -2.77 -7.15
CA LEU A 123 0.48 -1.98 -8.22
C LEU A 123 0.89 -0.63 -7.70
N ASN A 124 2.05 -0.16 -8.13
CA ASN A 124 2.67 1.05 -7.63
C ASN A 124 3.10 1.95 -8.79
N GLN A 125 2.95 3.26 -8.60
CA GLN A 125 3.55 4.31 -9.41
C GLN A 125 4.36 5.22 -8.49
N PHE A 126 5.66 5.37 -8.75
CA PHE A 126 6.55 6.16 -7.92
C PHE A 126 7.75 6.66 -8.73
N CYS A 127 8.56 7.49 -8.07
CA CYS A 127 9.86 7.89 -8.57
C CYS A 127 10.93 7.54 -7.56
N VAL A 128 12.16 7.39 -8.06
CA VAL A 128 13.31 7.03 -7.26
C VAL A 128 14.31 8.18 -7.32
N GLU A 129 14.73 8.68 -6.16
CA GLU A 129 15.54 9.91 -6.07
C GLU A 129 16.87 9.81 -6.83
N HIS A 130 17.48 8.62 -6.86
CA HIS A 130 18.76 8.41 -7.56
C HIS A 130 18.60 8.26 -9.09
N ILE A 131 17.36 8.21 -9.61
CA ILE A 131 17.04 8.19 -11.05
C ILE A 131 16.01 9.32 -11.33
N PRO A 132 16.43 10.60 -11.19
CA PRO A 132 15.50 11.73 -11.26
C PRO A 132 14.82 11.81 -12.62
N GLY A 133 13.57 12.27 -12.62
CA GLY A 133 12.77 12.44 -13.84
C GLY A 133 12.26 11.14 -14.47
N THR A 134 12.45 9.99 -13.81
CA THR A 134 11.93 8.70 -14.28
C THR A 134 10.76 8.25 -13.43
N LEU A 135 9.60 8.05 -14.07
CA LEU A 135 8.41 7.48 -13.45
C LEU A 135 8.46 5.95 -13.60
N PHE A 136 8.27 5.23 -12.50
CA PHE A 136 8.26 3.78 -12.48
C PHE A 136 6.85 3.26 -12.25
N LEU A 137 6.54 2.12 -12.88
CA LEU A 137 5.44 1.26 -12.52
C LEU A 137 5.98 -0.03 -11.96
N ALA A 138 5.39 -0.54 -10.89
CA ALA A 138 5.80 -1.80 -10.30
C ALA A 138 4.62 -2.62 -9.81
N ILE A 139 4.86 -3.91 -9.64
CA ILE A 139 4.01 -4.85 -8.94
C ILE A 139 4.76 -5.42 -7.73
N GLU A 140 4.05 -5.59 -6.62
CA GLU A 140 4.54 -6.26 -5.41
C GLU A 140 4.12 -7.73 -5.42
N ILE A 141 5.08 -8.62 -5.11
CA ILE A 141 4.91 -10.07 -5.13
C ILE A 141 5.53 -10.65 -3.87
N HIS A 142 4.82 -11.56 -3.22
CA HIS A 142 5.27 -12.27 -2.04
C HIS A 142 6.39 -13.24 -2.41
N GLY A 143 7.48 -13.16 -1.65
CA GLY A 143 8.61 -14.07 -1.75
C GLY A 143 9.94 -13.37 -1.90
N PRO A 144 11.04 -14.15 -1.88
CA PRO A 144 12.39 -13.62 -2.00
C PRO A 144 12.69 -13.13 -3.42
N SER A 145 13.33 -11.97 -3.52
CA SER A 145 13.65 -11.32 -4.79
C SER A 145 14.53 -12.16 -5.70
N GLU A 146 15.42 -12.98 -5.12
CA GLU A 146 16.26 -13.94 -5.86
C GLU A 146 15.42 -14.99 -6.60
N VAL A 147 14.35 -15.47 -5.97
CA VAL A 147 13.45 -16.47 -6.57
C VAL A 147 12.63 -15.80 -7.69
N ILE A 148 12.09 -14.61 -7.42
CA ILE A 148 11.33 -13.85 -8.43
C ILE A 148 12.21 -13.51 -9.63
N ALA A 149 13.45 -13.10 -9.41
CA ALA A 149 14.42 -12.80 -10.46
C ALA A 149 14.81 -14.04 -11.29
N ASP A 150 14.93 -15.21 -10.66
CA ASP A 150 15.19 -16.44 -11.42
C ASP A 150 13.99 -16.84 -12.27
N VAL A 151 12.75 -16.67 -11.81
CA VAL A 151 11.58 -17.15 -12.57
C VAL A 151 11.07 -16.15 -13.61
N ALA A 152 11.30 -14.85 -13.44
CA ALA A 152 10.82 -13.82 -14.35
C ALA A 152 11.56 -13.87 -15.70
N LEU A 153 10.80 -13.94 -16.80
CA LEU A 153 11.33 -13.91 -18.18
C LEU A 153 11.23 -12.52 -18.80
N ARG A 154 10.07 -11.88 -18.64
CA ARG A 154 9.83 -10.51 -19.10
C ARG A 154 8.67 -9.90 -18.33
N VAL A 155 8.66 -8.58 -18.27
CA VAL A 155 7.54 -7.79 -17.80
C VAL A 155 6.87 -7.11 -18.98
N VAL A 156 5.55 -7.15 -18.99
CA VAL A 156 4.69 -6.55 -20.01
C VAL A 156 3.70 -5.63 -19.31
N LEU A 157 3.64 -4.38 -19.77
CA LEU A 157 2.56 -3.45 -19.47
C LEU A 157 1.72 -3.27 -20.73
N LEU A 158 0.48 -3.76 -20.69
CA LEU A 158 -0.50 -3.53 -21.74
C LEU A 158 -1.46 -2.45 -21.28
N THR A 159 -1.72 -1.47 -22.14
CA THR A 159 -2.74 -0.44 -21.90
C THR A 159 -3.58 -0.26 -23.16
N ASP A 160 -4.67 0.48 -23.05
CA ASP A 160 -5.48 0.91 -24.19
C ASP A 160 -4.82 1.97 -25.09
N ALA A 161 -3.75 2.64 -24.63
CA ALA A 161 -3.06 3.69 -25.40
C ALA A 161 -1.69 3.25 -25.95
N PHE A 162 -0.98 2.37 -25.24
CA PHE A 162 0.34 1.85 -25.62
C PHE A 162 0.67 0.52 -24.91
N SER A 163 1.71 -0.16 -25.37
CA SER A 163 2.31 -1.29 -24.66
C SER A 163 3.79 -1.02 -24.38
N LEU A 164 4.30 -1.60 -23.29
CA LEU A 164 5.71 -1.67 -22.95
C LEU A 164 6.07 -3.11 -22.62
N GLU A 165 7.28 -3.52 -22.98
CA GLU A 165 7.85 -4.78 -22.52
C GLU A 165 9.34 -4.62 -22.23
N THR A 166 9.85 -5.37 -21.26
CA THR A 166 11.28 -5.48 -20.97
C THR A 166 11.61 -6.88 -20.50
N SER A 167 12.73 -7.42 -20.98
CA SER A 167 13.32 -8.67 -20.47
C SER A 167 14.28 -8.43 -19.29
N ASP A 168 14.51 -7.17 -18.93
CA ASP A 168 15.40 -6.76 -17.85
C ASP A 168 14.67 -5.78 -16.92
N PRO A 169 13.67 -6.25 -16.15
CA PRO A 169 12.99 -5.43 -15.16
C PRO A 169 13.89 -5.18 -13.95
N MET A 170 13.62 -4.09 -13.23
CA MET A 170 14.27 -3.86 -11.94
C MET A 170 13.57 -4.71 -10.88
N ILE A 171 14.33 -5.55 -10.17
CA ILE A 171 13.80 -6.43 -9.12
C ILE A 171 14.58 -6.20 -7.83
N TRP A 172 13.88 -5.95 -6.73
CA TRP A 172 14.50 -5.83 -5.41
C TRP A 172 13.57 -6.28 -4.29
N GLN A 173 14.16 -6.64 -3.16
CA GLN A 173 13.44 -6.92 -1.94
C GLN A 173 12.97 -5.60 -1.30
N GLU A 174 11.67 -5.43 -1.08
CA GLU A 174 11.11 -4.24 -0.42
C GLU A 174 11.07 -4.41 1.11
N ASP A 175 10.71 -5.60 1.58
CA ASP A 175 10.77 -6.01 3.00
C ASP A 175 10.95 -7.53 3.12
N GLU A 176 10.85 -8.10 4.33
CA GLU A 176 11.08 -9.53 4.58
C GLU A 176 10.17 -10.48 3.77
N LEU A 177 9.00 -10.02 3.33
CA LEU A 177 7.98 -10.83 2.66
C LEU A 177 7.74 -10.43 1.20
N VAL A 178 8.01 -9.17 0.84
CA VAL A 178 7.59 -8.60 -0.45
C VAL A 178 8.78 -8.24 -1.32
N THR A 179 8.75 -8.72 -2.56
CA THR A 179 9.58 -8.30 -3.68
C THR A 179 8.85 -7.30 -4.55
N MET A 180 9.56 -6.27 -5.02
CA MET A 180 9.05 -5.32 -6.01
C MET A 180 9.68 -5.59 -7.38
N VAL A 181 8.84 -5.67 -8.41
CA VAL A 181 9.27 -5.77 -9.82
C VAL A 181 8.80 -4.53 -10.56
N ALA A 182 9.75 -3.70 -11.03
CA ALA A 182 9.47 -2.40 -11.60
C ALA A 182 10.01 -2.24 -13.03
N ILE A 183 9.33 -1.40 -13.81
CA ILE A 183 9.75 -0.94 -15.13
C ILE A 183 9.65 0.60 -15.20
N PRO A 184 10.59 1.27 -15.87
CA PRO A 184 10.45 2.70 -16.13
C PRO A 184 9.42 2.94 -17.23
N ILE A 185 8.57 3.96 -17.07
CA ILE A 185 7.76 4.48 -18.17
C ILE A 185 8.66 5.40 -19.01
N PRO A 186 8.85 5.16 -20.32
CA PRO A 186 9.60 6.07 -21.17
C PRO A 186 8.99 7.47 -21.14
N ASN A 187 9.82 8.52 -21.11
CA ASN A 187 9.35 9.91 -21.01
C ASN A 187 8.29 10.28 -22.04
N GLN A 188 8.41 9.79 -23.28
CA GLN A 188 7.43 10.03 -24.35
C GLN A 188 6.06 9.36 -24.12
N LYS A 189 5.93 8.48 -23.12
CA LYS A 189 4.70 7.76 -22.74
C LYS A 189 4.11 8.23 -21.41
N VAL A 190 4.84 9.02 -20.62
CA VAL A 190 4.40 9.49 -19.30
C VAL A 190 3.10 10.30 -19.41
N LEU A 191 2.99 11.22 -20.37
CA LEU A 191 1.77 12.00 -20.54
C LEU A 191 0.57 11.10 -20.87
N SER A 192 0.70 10.21 -21.86
CA SER A 192 -0.38 9.28 -22.23
C SER A 192 -0.76 8.35 -21.08
N TRP A 193 0.20 7.89 -20.27
CA TRP A 193 -0.09 7.13 -19.04
C TRP A 193 -0.97 7.93 -18.07
N LEU A 194 -0.63 9.19 -17.83
CA LEU A 194 -1.33 10.03 -16.86
C LEU A 194 -2.67 10.57 -17.38
N THR A 195 -2.90 10.68 -18.70
CA THR A 195 -4.06 11.38 -19.26
C THR A 195 -4.92 10.58 -20.22
N GLU A 196 -4.41 9.51 -20.84
CA GLU A 196 -5.14 8.77 -21.88
C GLU A 196 -5.55 7.38 -21.38
N VAL A 197 -4.66 6.70 -20.65
CA VAL A 197 -4.89 5.33 -20.20
C VAL A 197 -6.12 5.25 -19.29
N SER A 198 -7.03 4.34 -19.62
CA SER A 198 -8.21 4.05 -18.80
C SER A 198 -8.14 2.67 -18.13
N GLN A 199 -7.43 1.74 -18.76
CA GLN A 199 -7.25 0.37 -18.31
C GLN A 199 -5.83 -0.13 -18.60
N TYR A 200 -5.34 -1.03 -17.76
CA TYR A 200 -4.02 -1.61 -17.93
C TYR A 200 -3.91 -3.02 -17.36
N GLU A 201 -2.96 -3.78 -17.88
CA GLU A 201 -2.51 -5.07 -17.37
C GLU A 201 -1.00 -4.98 -17.15
N PHE A 202 -0.55 -5.20 -15.92
CA PHE A 202 0.86 -5.38 -15.59
C PHE A 202 1.09 -6.86 -15.36
N ARG A 203 1.90 -7.49 -16.21
CA ARG A 203 2.14 -8.94 -16.20
C ARG A 203 3.62 -9.26 -16.21
N ILE A 204 4.00 -10.27 -15.46
CA ILE A 204 5.30 -10.93 -15.48
C ILE A 204 5.10 -12.30 -16.12
N ASP A 205 5.70 -12.50 -17.29
CA ASP A 205 5.79 -13.82 -17.87
C ASP A 205 6.89 -14.59 -17.13
N THR A 206 6.61 -15.83 -16.73
CA THR A 206 7.48 -16.65 -15.89
C THR A 206 7.98 -17.90 -16.62
N LYS A 207 9.07 -18.49 -16.14
CA LYS A 207 9.57 -19.80 -16.60
C LYS A 207 8.56 -20.89 -16.25
N ALA A 208 8.38 -21.87 -17.14
CA ALA A 208 7.66 -23.09 -16.77
C ALA A 208 8.35 -23.78 -15.57
N PRO A 209 7.60 -24.38 -14.63
CA PRO A 209 6.15 -24.64 -14.65
C PRO A 209 5.30 -23.53 -14.00
N TYR A 210 5.87 -22.35 -13.71
CA TYR A 210 5.13 -21.28 -13.06
C TYR A 210 4.14 -20.62 -14.04
N ASP A 211 2.98 -20.21 -13.53
CA ASP A 211 2.01 -19.41 -14.28
C ASP A 211 2.47 -17.95 -14.34
N PRO A 212 2.06 -17.18 -15.38
CA PRO A 212 2.29 -15.75 -15.41
C PRO A 212 1.63 -15.06 -14.21
N ILE A 213 2.34 -14.09 -13.65
CA ILE A 213 1.86 -13.30 -12.51
C ILE A 213 1.39 -11.96 -13.06
N GLY A 214 0.20 -11.51 -12.71
CA GLY A 214 -0.23 -10.21 -13.22
C GLY A 214 -1.46 -9.66 -12.54
N ALA A 215 -1.67 -8.37 -12.76
CA ALA A 215 -2.78 -7.63 -12.22
C ALA A 215 -3.32 -6.66 -13.27
N THR A 216 -4.65 -6.57 -13.31
CA THR A 216 -5.38 -5.63 -14.17
C THR A 216 -6.02 -4.54 -13.32
N GLY A 217 -6.09 -3.33 -13.85
CA GLY A 217 -6.75 -2.22 -13.16
C GLY A 217 -7.31 -1.16 -14.08
N TYR A 218 -8.04 -0.23 -13.47
CA TYR A 218 -8.63 0.93 -14.13
C TYR A 218 -8.10 2.23 -13.54
N LEU A 219 -8.06 3.30 -14.35
CA LEU A 219 -7.54 4.63 -13.96
C LEU A 219 -8.62 5.72 -13.84
N SER A 220 -9.85 5.43 -14.25
CA SER A 220 -10.91 6.44 -14.45
C SER A 220 -11.32 7.23 -13.20
N GLY A 221 -11.13 6.67 -12.00
CA GLY A 221 -11.53 7.30 -10.73
C GLY A 221 -10.40 7.86 -9.87
N SER A 222 -9.13 7.73 -10.28
CA SER A 222 -8.00 7.98 -9.36
C SER A 222 -6.81 8.70 -10.02
N ARG A 223 -7.08 9.38 -11.14
CA ARG A 223 -6.06 10.05 -11.95
C ARG A 223 -5.36 11.19 -11.20
N GLU A 224 -6.06 11.87 -10.31
CA GLU A 224 -5.48 12.94 -9.48
C GLU A 224 -4.33 12.43 -8.61
N ASN A 225 -4.47 11.25 -8.02
CA ASN A 225 -3.42 10.64 -7.20
C ASN A 225 -2.21 10.22 -8.04
N LEU A 226 -2.43 9.69 -9.24
CA LEU A 226 -1.32 9.38 -10.16
C LEU A 226 -0.56 10.64 -10.58
N ILE A 227 -1.28 11.70 -10.97
CA ILE A 227 -0.70 12.98 -11.34
C ILE A 227 0.03 13.61 -10.16
N PHE A 228 -0.54 13.52 -8.95
CA PHE A 228 0.09 14.04 -7.74
C PHE A 228 1.42 13.32 -7.47
N ALA A 229 1.44 11.98 -7.48
CA ALA A 229 2.68 11.23 -7.30
C ALA A 229 3.72 11.59 -8.38
N ALA A 230 3.29 11.70 -9.65
CA ALA A 230 4.17 12.07 -10.77
C ALA A 230 4.72 13.50 -10.65
N ASN A 231 3.91 14.47 -10.23
CA ASN A 231 4.35 15.86 -10.07
C ASN A 231 5.28 16.08 -8.88
N ASN A 232 5.28 15.16 -7.91
CA ASN A 232 6.19 15.16 -6.77
C ASN A 232 7.38 14.21 -6.97
N CYS A 233 7.66 13.82 -8.22
CA CYS A 233 8.83 13.03 -8.60
C CYS A 233 10.14 13.82 -8.67
N ASP A 234 10.12 15.11 -8.36
CA ASP A 234 11.27 16.00 -8.46
C ASP A 234 11.57 16.64 -7.10
N TYR A 235 12.43 15.98 -6.31
CA TYR A 235 13.05 16.58 -5.12
C TYR A 235 14.32 17.38 -5.48
N ARG A 236 14.43 17.89 -6.72
CA ARG A 236 15.36 18.99 -7.03
C ARG A 236 14.61 20.32 -7.14
N ARG A 237 13.85 20.67 -6.11
CA ARG A 237 13.64 22.08 -5.78
C ARG A 237 14.69 22.42 -4.75
N ASP A 238 15.75 23.07 -5.23
CA ASP A 238 16.73 23.90 -4.51
C ASP A 238 18.17 23.59 -4.93
N ASN A 239 18.58 24.25 -6.02
CA ASN A 239 19.90 24.87 -6.17
C ASN A 239 19.67 26.31 -6.63
#